data_AF-X0ZCP3-F1
#
_entry.id   AF-X0ZCP3-F1
#
_cell.length_a   1.000
_cell.length_b   1.000
_cell.length_c   1.000
_cell.angle_alpha   90.00
_cell.angle_beta   90.00
_cell.angle_gamma   90.00
#
_symmetry.space_group_name_H-M   'P 1'
#
loop_
_entity.id
_entity.type
_entity.pdbx_description
1 polymer ?
#
loop_
_entity_poly.entity_id
_entity_poly.type
_entity_poly.pdbx_seq_one_letter_code
_entity_poly.pdbx_strand_id
1 'polypeptide(L)'
;DHMLAANVVTWPVRHLYQGKVERYEQTQAPADQPRTLVLALEEAHKFLSPPVSRQTIFGTIARELRKYHVTLMVVDQRPSGLDPEVMSQLGTRVTGKLTEERDIDAVLTGVA
;
A
#
# COMPACT_ATOMS: atom_id res chain seq x y z
N ASP A 1 -12.02 7.75 -13.87
CA ASP A 1 -11.32 8.95 -13.37
C ASP A 1 -10.51 8.80 -12.08
N HIS A 2 -10.92 8.00 -11.08
CA HIS A 2 -10.13 7.84 -9.85
C HIS A 2 -8.75 7.18 -10.02
N MET A 3 -8.60 6.22 -10.93
CA MET A 3 -7.30 5.56 -11.22
C MET A 3 -6.21 6.52 -11.71
N LEU A 4 -6.58 7.47 -12.59
CA LEU A 4 -5.62 8.45 -13.10
C LEU A 4 -5.19 9.42 -12.00
N ALA A 5 -6.15 9.96 -11.24
CA ALA A 5 -5.84 10.87 -10.14
C ALA A 5 -4.94 10.21 -9.08
N ALA A 6 -5.26 8.99 -8.69
CA ALA A 6 -4.48 8.23 -7.72
C ALA A 6 -3.06 7.97 -8.24
N ASN A 7 -2.89 7.50 -9.48
CA ASN A 7 -1.56 7.26 -10.06
C ASN A 7 -0.74 8.54 -10.24
N VAL A 8 -1.37 9.63 -10.71
CA VAL A 8 -0.71 10.93 -10.95
C VAL A 8 -0.19 11.55 -9.65
N VAL A 9 -0.92 11.40 -8.54
CA VAL A 9 -0.47 11.92 -7.24
C VAL A 9 0.58 11.02 -6.60
N THR A 10 0.46 9.70 -6.77
CA THR A 10 1.30 8.76 -6.02
C THR A 10 2.70 8.60 -6.62
N TRP A 11 2.84 8.72 -7.94
CA TRP A 11 4.14 8.57 -8.62
C TRP A 11 5.16 9.68 -8.25
N PRO A 12 4.82 10.98 -8.24
CA PRO A 12 5.72 12.03 -7.78
C PRO A 12 6.08 11.90 -6.30
N VAL A 13 5.10 11.54 -5.47
CA VAL A 13 5.30 11.37 -4.03
C VAL A 13 6.31 10.26 -3.75
N ARG A 14 6.21 9.12 -4.44
CA ARG A 14 7.22 8.05 -4.35
C ARG A 14 8.61 8.54 -4.71
N HIS A 15 8.77 9.20 -5.86
CA HIS A 15 10.08 9.69 -6.32
C HIS A 15 10.73 10.67 -5.34
N LEU A 16 9.94 11.61 -4.82
CA LEU A 16 10.43 12.58 -3.83
C LEU A 16 10.87 11.89 -2.54
N TYR A 17 10.15 10.87 -2.10
CA TYR A 17 10.49 10.12 -0.90
C TYR A 17 11.70 9.22 -1.07
N GLN A 18 11.85 8.57 -2.21
CA GLN A 18 13.05 7.80 -2.54
C GLN A 18 14.31 8.67 -2.47
N GLY A 19 14.29 9.85 -3.10
CA GLY A 19 15.43 10.76 -3.06
C GLY A 19 15.74 11.31 -1.65
N LYS A 20 14.74 11.43 -0.77
CA LYS A 20 14.97 11.79 0.65
C LYS A 20 15.62 10.65 1.42
N VAL A 21 15.14 9.42 1.21
CA VAL A 21 15.69 8.22 1.86
C VAL A 21 17.12 7.99 1.41
N GLU A 22 17.40 8.06 0.11
CA GLU A 22 18.76 7.93 -0.44
C GLU A 22 19.70 9.01 0.13
N ARG A 23 19.25 10.26 0.24
CA ARG A 23 20.03 11.33 0.87
C ARG A 23 20.31 11.04 2.34
N TYR A 24 19.32 10.57 3.09
CA TYR A 24 19.51 10.19 4.49
C TYR A 24 20.47 9.00 4.63
N GLU A 25 20.38 7.99 3.75
CA GLU A 25 21.28 6.85 3.75
C GLU A 25 22.74 7.27 3.51
N GLN A 26 22.98 8.24 2.62
CA GLN A 26 24.31 8.77 2.34
C GLN A 26 24.87 9.66 3.44
N THR A 27 24.04 10.54 4.02
CA THR A 27 24.48 11.56 4.96
C THR A 27 24.46 11.09 6.42
N GLN A 28 23.55 10.16 6.75
CA GLN A 28 23.19 9.77 8.12
C GLN A 28 22.84 10.97 9.02
N ALA A 29 22.51 12.13 8.43
CA ALA A 29 22.23 13.34 9.17
C ALA A 29 20.78 13.33 9.67
N PRO A 30 20.52 13.60 10.97
CA PRO A 30 19.15 13.63 11.50
C PRO A 30 18.22 14.61 10.76
N ALA A 31 18.78 15.70 10.21
CA ALA A 31 18.04 16.69 9.43
C ALA A 31 17.51 16.16 8.09
N ASP A 32 18.17 15.13 7.53
CA ASP A 32 17.79 14.52 6.26
C ASP A 32 16.83 13.34 6.44
N GLN A 33 16.57 12.92 7.69
CA GLN A 33 15.69 11.78 7.96
C GLN A 33 14.28 12.03 7.42
N PRO A 34 13.80 11.19 6.48
CA PRO A 34 12.47 11.37 5.90
C PRO A 34 11.40 11.12 6.96
N ARG A 35 10.46 12.07 7.07
CA ARG A 35 9.26 11.90 7.91
C ARG A 35 8.36 10.81 7.32
N THR A 36 7.90 9.89 8.16
CA THR A 36 6.99 8.83 7.74
C THR A 36 5.76 9.39 7.02
N LEU A 37 5.48 8.87 5.83
CA LEU A 37 4.30 9.20 5.05
C LEU A 37 3.33 8.03 5.06
N VAL A 38 2.05 8.31 5.34
CA VAL A 38 0.98 7.32 5.21
C VAL A 38 0.14 7.67 3.98
N LEU A 39 0.04 6.73 3.05
CA LEU A 39 -0.83 6.81 1.88
C LEU A 39 -2.08 5.97 2.18
N ALA A 40 -3.20 6.63 2.42
CA ALA A 40 -4.49 5.96 2.61
C ALA A 40 -5.18 5.74 1.26
N LEU A 41 -5.59 4.50 1.00
CA LEU A 41 -6.29 4.09 -0.20
C LEU A 41 -7.66 3.53 0.18
N GLU A 42 -8.70 4.33 -0.06
CA GLU A 42 -10.11 3.96 0.08
C GLU A 42 -10.57 3.16 -1.15
N GLU A 43 -11.47 2.20 -0.94
CA GLU A 43 -11.95 1.27 -1.99
C GLU A 43 -10.80 0.62 -2.78
N ALA A 44 -9.76 0.22 -2.04
CA ALA A 44 -8.52 -0.30 -2.56
C ALA A 44 -8.65 -1.47 -3.56
N HIS A 45 -9.70 -2.28 -3.52
CA HIS A 45 -9.96 -3.36 -4.48
C HIS A 45 -10.02 -2.83 -5.93
N LYS A 46 -10.37 -1.56 -6.12
CA LYS A 46 -10.34 -0.90 -7.44
C LYS A 46 -8.93 -0.72 -8.00
N PHE A 47 -7.92 -0.67 -7.14
CA PHE A 47 -6.52 -0.38 -7.51
C PHE A 47 -5.57 -1.55 -7.23
N LEU A 48 -5.95 -2.45 -6.32
CA LEU A 48 -5.13 -3.55 -5.84
C LEU A 48 -5.73 -4.92 -6.18
N SER A 49 -6.72 -5.01 -7.06
CA SER A 49 -7.15 -6.29 -7.62
C SER A 49 -6.01 -6.95 -8.42
N PRO A 50 -5.96 -8.29 -8.53
CA PRO A 50 -4.86 -9.01 -9.18
C PRO A 50 -4.42 -8.49 -10.58
N PRO A 51 -5.33 -8.14 -11.51
CA PRO A 51 -4.91 -7.62 -12.81
C PRO A 51 -4.37 -6.18 -12.72
N VAL A 52 -4.86 -5.38 -11.77
CA VAL A 52 -4.53 -3.94 -11.64
C VAL A 52 -3.27 -3.73 -10.79
N SER A 53 -3.10 -4.49 -9.72
CA SER A 53 -1.95 -4.43 -8.81
C SER A 53 -0.61 -4.66 -9.53
N ARG A 54 -0.62 -5.45 -10.61
CA ARG A 54 0.57 -5.76 -11.42
C ARG A 54 0.93 -4.67 -12.41
N GLN A 55 -0.02 -3.80 -12.74
CA GLN A 55 0.12 -2.78 -13.78
C GLN A 55 0.19 -1.35 -13.21
N THR A 56 -0.09 -1.18 -11.92
CA THR A 56 -0.15 0.12 -11.26
C THR A 56 0.95 0.29 -10.23
N ILE A 57 1.30 1.56 -9.97
CA ILE A 57 2.30 1.90 -8.96
C ILE A 57 1.85 1.48 -7.55
N PHE A 58 0.55 1.35 -7.30
CA PHE A 58 0.01 0.94 -5.99
C PHE A 58 0.43 -0.45 -5.58
N GLY A 59 0.47 -1.41 -6.51
CA GLY A 59 0.97 -2.74 -6.19
C GLY A 59 2.48 -2.76 -6.00
N THR A 60 3.26 -1.99 -6.77
CA THR A 60 4.70 -1.80 -6.49
C THR A 60 4.89 -1.20 -5.10
N ILE A 61 4.07 -0.22 -4.76
CA ILE A 61 4.13 0.48 -3.48
C ILE A 61 3.83 -0.44 -2.30
N ALA A 62 2.78 -1.25 -2.41
CA ALA A 62 2.43 -2.23 -1.39
C ALA A 62 3.54 -3.26 -1.14
N ARG A 63 4.36 -3.57 -2.15
CA ARG A 63 5.49 -4.51 -2.06
C ARG A 63 6.80 -3.87 -1.58
N GLU A 64 7.07 -2.62 -1.95
CA GLU A 64 8.40 -2.01 -1.80
C GLU A 64 8.51 -0.91 -0.74
N LEU A 65 7.42 -0.22 -0.38
CA LEU A 65 7.54 1.06 0.31
C LEU A 65 7.99 0.99 1.77
N ARG A 66 7.98 -0.18 2.41
CA ARG A 66 8.56 -0.37 3.76
C ARG A 66 10.00 0.17 3.85
N LYS A 67 10.76 0.11 2.75
CA LYS A 67 12.15 0.61 2.69
C LYS A 67 12.26 2.14 2.68
N TYR A 68 11.21 2.85 2.28
CA TYR A 68 11.27 4.29 1.97
C TYR A 68 10.55 5.19 2.98
N HIS A 69 10.31 4.71 4.22
CA HIS A 69 9.51 5.44 5.21
C HIS A 69 8.11 5.83 4.71
N VAL A 70 7.55 5.06 3.77
CA VAL A 70 6.19 5.23 3.30
C VAL A 70 5.38 3.98 3.63
N THR A 71 4.21 4.19 4.20
CA THR A 71 3.28 3.14 4.60
C THR A 71 2.00 3.27 3.77
N LEU A 72 1.54 2.15 3.21
CA LEU A 72 0.24 2.09 2.57
C LEU A 72 -0.80 1.64 3.61
N MET A 73 -1.85 2.44 3.79
CA MET A 73 -3.03 2.09 4.57
C MET A 73 -4.15 1.75 3.59
N VAL A 74 -4.59 0.50 3.63
CA VAL A 74 -5.61 -0.04 2.73
C VAL A 74 -6.93 -0.08 3.49
N VAL A 75 -7.95 0.59 2.96
CA VAL A 75 -9.31 0.60 3.52
C VAL A 75 -10.27 0.05 2.48
N ASP A 76 -10.90 -1.07 2.79
CA ASP A 76 -11.80 -1.74 1.87
C ASP A 76 -12.88 -2.57 2.59
N GLN A 77 -14.05 -2.62 1.98
CA GLN A 77 -15.21 -3.41 2.41
C GLN A 77 -15.27 -4.81 1.76
N ARG A 78 -14.41 -5.09 0.77
CA ARG A 78 -14.31 -6.33 -0.01
C ARG A 78 -12.87 -6.83 -0.06
N PRO A 79 -12.31 -7.27 1.09
CA PRO A 79 -10.94 -7.78 1.13
C PRO A 79 -10.70 -8.95 0.17
N SER A 80 -11.71 -9.74 -0.21
CA SER A 80 -11.57 -10.81 -1.20
C SER A 80 -11.24 -10.32 -2.61
N GLY A 81 -11.45 -9.03 -2.89
CA GLY A 81 -11.15 -8.40 -4.18
C GLY A 81 -9.69 -7.94 -4.31
N LEU A 82 -8.92 -8.00 -3.23
CA LEU A 82 -7.52 -7.61 -3.20
C LEU A 82 -6.62 -8.74 -3.72
N ASP A 83 -5.51 -8.38 -4.34
CA ASP A 83 -4.49 -9.33 -4.76
C ASP A 83 -3.93 -10.07 -3.53
N PRO A 84 -3.98 -11.42 -3.49
CA PRO A 84 -3.47 -12.21 -2.38
C PRO A 84 -2.00 -11.90 -2.05
N GLU A 85 -1.19 -11.58 -3.05
CA GLU A 85 0.21 -11.19 -2.83
C GLU A 85 0.28 -9.85 -2.08
N VAL A 86 -0.53 -8.86 -2.47
CA VAL A 86 -0.59 -7.57 -1.78
C VAL A 86 -1.13 -7.75 -0.36
N MET A 87 -2.18 -8.54 -0.19
CA MET A 87 -2.74 -8.89 1.12
C MET A 87 -1.70 -9.52 2.04
N SER A 88 -0.82 -10.39 1.51
CA SER A 88 0.26 -11.01 2.27
C SER A 88 1.29 -10.00 2.80
N GLN A 89 1.47 -8.86 2.11
CA GLN A 89 2.41 -7.81 2.51
C GLN A 89 1.83 -6.83 3.55
N LEU A 90 0.51 -6.85 3.79
CA LEU A 90 -0.13 -6.02 4.80
C LEU A 90 0.13 -6.59 6.20
N GLY A 91 1.11 -6.00 6.92
CA GLY A 91 1.54 -6.50 8.22
C GLY A 91 0.59 -6.21 9.39
N THR A 92 -0.27 -5.19 9.29
CA THR A 92 -1.27 -4.87 10.32
C THR A 92 -2.65 -4.90 9.69
N ARG A 93 -3.56 -5.68 10.29
CA ARG A 93 -4.94 -5.83 9.81
C ARG A 93 -5.90 -5.49 10.94
N VAL A 94 -6.85 -4.62 10.63
CA VAL A 94 -7.95 -4.26 11.52
C VAL A 94 -9.23 -4.59 10.76
N THR A 95 -10.02 -5.53 11.27
CA THR A 95 -11.23 -5.99 10.59
C THR A 95 -12.46 -5.67 11.41
N GLY A 96 -13.42 -5.05 10.72
CA GLY A 96 -14.76 -4.83 11.26
C GLY A 96 -15.64 -6.05 11.04
N LYS A 97 -16.96 -5.85 11.23
CA LYS A 97 -17.94 -6.88 10.92
C LYS A 97 -17.92 -7.19 9.42
N LEU A 98 -17.61 -8.44 9.09
CA LEU A 98 -17.73 -9.01 7.75
C LEU A 98 -18.87 -10.04 7.77
N THR A 99 -19.66 -10.09 6.69
CA THR A 99 -20.80 -11.00 6.57
C THR A 99 -20.66 -11.99 5.43
N GLU A 100 -19.85 -11.68 4.42
CA GLU A 100 -19.59 -12.55 3.28
C GLU A 100 -18.47 -13.53 3.63
N GLU A 101 -18.71 -14.83 3.41
CA GLU A 101 -17.78 -15.92 3.72
C GLU A 101 -16.42 -15.72 3.02
N ARG A 102 -16.44 -15.32 1.74
CA ARG A 102 -15.22 -15.04 0.98
C ARG A 102 -14.38 -13.89 1.53
N ASP A 103 -15.03 -12.87 2.08
CA ASP A 103 -14.32 -11.73 2.69
C ASP A 103 -13.75 -12.09 4.05
N ILE A 104 -14.46 -12.93 4.82
CA ILE A 104 -13.97 -13.51 6.07
C ILE A 104 -12.72 -14.36 5.79
N ASP A 105 -12.80 -15.28 4.83
CA ASP A 105 -11.69 -16.14 4.46
C ASP A 105 -10.48 -15.35 3.96
N ALA A 106 -10.69 -14.31 3.15
CA ALA A 106 -9.63 -13.45 2.64
C ALA A 106 -8.86 -12.70 3.74
N VAL A 107 -9.52 -12.40 4.86
CA VAL A 107 -8.88 -11.75 6.02
C VAL A 107 -8.14 -12.75 6.90
N LEU A 108 -8.66 -13.97 7.01
CA LEU A 108 -8.11 -15.02 7.85
C LEU A 108 -6.97 -15.80 7.17
N THR A 109 -6.92 -15.79 5.82
CA THR A 109 -5.85 -16.42 5.05
C THR A 109 -4.53 -15.67 5.25
N GLY A 110 -3.54 -16.36 5.82
CA GLY A 110 -2.22 -15.81 6.17
C GLY A 110 -1.95 -15.67 7.67
N VAL A 111 -2.80 -16.21 8.55
CA VAL A 111 -2.61 -16.31 10.01
C VAL A 111 -2.13 -17.73 10.44
N ALA A 112 -1.59 -18.52 9.51
CA ALA A 112 -1.07 -19.87 9.80
C ALA A 112 0.39 -19.86 10.21
#